data_AF-A0A6I1KN12-F1
#
_entry.id   AF-A0A6I1KN12-F1
#
_cell.length_a   1.000
_cell.length_b   1.000
_cell.length_c   1.000
_cell.angle_alpha   90.00
_cell.angle_beta   90.00
_cell.angle_gamma   90.00
#
_symmetry.space_group_name_H-M   'P 1'
#
loop_
_entity.id
_entity.type
_entity.pdbx_description
1 polymer ?
#
loop_
_entity_poly.entity_id
_entity_poly.type
_entity_poly.pdbx_seq_one_letter_code
_entity_poly.pdbx_strand_id
1 'polypeptide(L)'
;MSWHKEWKAIEESISDFKDICKDFVSAMGVQNSDTFGTKKNEILPMAREIAQRVTTLGQRYSSQLPNTALDLIKGLDDLHFQSGFTPVMEKSPTTVAHFSTRLQKFRSDFNYLTSDLEGTAVRLTARAFIHLQRSIVADDSIREKWKAALAQNEMACEKLGAVHLLQHGIWSFKVDSIGERTDLVLGEPLRDKALEEVYLSAEGLVLTEWKTATQSNSKQRYQEAFGQAERYARGSLAAIELKGYRYLVIVSTGFLNDVPNDFEKDGIIYRYINIAVDPSSPSTQARKRPAKRT
;
A
#
# COMPACT_ATOMS: atom_id res chain seq x y z
N MET A 1 -5.16 -17.56 0.39
CA MET A 1 -4.10 -16.74 -0.25
C MET A 1 -4.73 -15.39 -0.59
N SER A 2 -3.99 -14.28 -0.60
CA SER A 2 -4.54 -12.98 -0.99
C SER A 2 -4.28 -12.68 -2.46
N TRP A 3 -5.17 -11.90 -3.09
CA TRP A 3 -5.09 -11.60 -4.53
C TRP A 3 -3.76 -10.96 -4.92
N HIS A 4 -3.18 -10.12 -4.06
CA HIS A 4 -1.90 -9.48 -4.32
C HIS A 4 -0.69 -10.44 -4.25
N LYS A 5 -0.73 -11.49 -3.41
CA LYS A 5 0.34 -12.51 -3.40
C LYS A 5 0.28 -13.34 -4.68
N GLU A 6 -0.93 -13.67 -5.13
CA GLU A 6 -1.17 -14.35 -6.38
C GLU A 6 -0.81 -13.47 -7.60
N TRP A 7 -1.16 -12.18 -7.55
CA TRP A 7 -0.79 -11.19 -8.56
C TRP A 7 0.73 -11.00 -8.64
N LYS A 8 1.45 -10.87 -7.53
CA LYS A 8 2.91 -10.75 -7.55
C LYS A 8 3.59 -11.95 -8.22
N ALA A 9 3.11 -13.17 -7.95
CA ALA A 9 3.60 -14.37 -8.61
C ALA A 9 3.24 -14.43 -10.10
N ILE A 10 2.15 -13.78 -10.54
CA ILE A 10 1.79 -13.61 -11.95
C ILE A 10 2.64 -12.50 -12.60
N GLU A 11 2.90 -11.41 -11.89
CA GLU A 11 3.74 -10.29 -12.31
C GLU A 11 5.18 -10.73 -12.58
N GLU A 12 5.74 -11.55 -11.69
CA GLU A 12 7.03 -12.22 -11.85
C GLU A 12 7.01 -13.10 -13.11
N SER A 13 6.00 -13.96 -13.29
CA SER A 13 5.85 -14.77 -14.52
C SER A 13 5.70 -13.91 -15.79
N ILE A 14 5.04 -12.75 -15.75
CA ILE A 14 4.93 -11.81 -16.88
C ILE A 14 6.29 -11.18 -17.20
N SER A 15 7.12 -10.92 -16.18
CA SER A 15 8.50 -10.44 -16.34
C SER A 15 9.39 -11.49 -16.97
N ASP A 16 9.41 -12.71 -16.42
CA ASP A 16 10.19 -13.84 -16.93
C ASP A 16 9.81 -14.17 -18.38
N PHE A 17 8.50 -14.20 -18.67
CA PHE A 17 7.97 -14.40 -20.02
C PHE A 17 8.47 -13.34 -21.02
N LYS A 18 8.58 -12.07 -20.60
CA LYS A 18 9.10 -11.00 -21.46
C LYS A 18 10.58 -11.22 -21.79
N ASP A 19 11.38 -11.64 -20.81
CA ASP A 19 12.81 -11.87 -21.03
C ASP A 19 13.04 -13.12 -21.91
N ILE A 20 12.28 -14.20 -21.70
CA ILE A 20 12.24 -15.37 -22.60
C ILE A 20 11.85 -14.95 -24.03
N CYS A 21 10.82 -14.10 -24.19
CA CYS A 21 10.40 -13.60 -25.50
C CYS A 21 11.48 -12.75 -26.19
N LYS A 22 12.21 -11.93 -25.43
CA LYS A 22 13.29 -11.08 -25.92
C LYS A 22 14.48 -11.93 -26.39
N ASP A 23 14.84 -12.95 -25.65
CA ASP A 23 15.94 -13.86 -25.99
C ASP A 23 15.58 -14.72 -27.20
N PHE A 24 14.36 -15.23 -27.29
CA PHE A 24 13.85 -15.92 -28.48
C PHE A 24 13.87 -15.03 -29.74
N VAL A 25 13.38 -13.78 -29.64
CA VAL A 25 13.40 -12.84 -30.78
C VAL A 25 14.83 -12.50 -31.20
N SER A 26 15.75 -12.42 -30.24
CA SER A 26 17.17 -12.17 -30.50
C SER A 26 17.84 -13.36 -31.19
N ALA A 27 17.55 -14.60 -30.76
CA ALA A 27 18.01 -15.84 -31.41
C ALA A 27 17.44 -15.99 -32.84
N MET A 28 16.16 -15.68 -33.03
CA MET A 28 15.50 -15.68 -34.35
C MET A 28 16.06 -14.61 -35.31
N GLY A 29 16.69 -13.55 -34.79
CA GLY A 29 17.43 -12.56 -35.60
C GLY A 29 18.75 -13.10 -36.16
N VAL A 30 19.27 -14.20 -35.61
CA VAL A 30 20.49 -14.89 -36.07
C VAL A 30 20.14 -16.15 -36.87
N GLN A 31 19.08 -16.87 -36.49
CA GLN A 31 18.56 -18.05 -37.19
C GLN A 31 17.14 -17.81 -37.71
N ASN A 32 16.99 -17.75 -39.04
CA ASN A 32 15.71 -17.43 -39.71
C ASN A 32 14.61 -18.52 -39.60
N SER A 33 14.69 -19.46 -38.65
CA SER A 33 13.73 -20.56 -38.50
C SER A 33 13.59 -21.04 -37.05
N ASP A 34 12.35 -21.20 -36.59
CA ASP A 34 12.01 -21.86 -35.32
C ASP A 34 12.13 -23.39 -35.47
N THR A 35 13.38 -23.87 -35.51
CA THR A 35 13.75 -25.26 -35.84
C THR A 35 13.15 -26.29 -34.90
N PHE A 36 12.88 -25.92 -33.64
CA PHE A 36 12.35 -26.80 -32.59
C PHE A 36 10.86 -26.56 -32.29
N GLY A 37 10.23 -25.56 -32.93
CA GLY A 37 8.85 -25.17 -32.66
C GLY A 37 8.65 -24.54 -31.27
N THR A 38 9.69 -23.95 -30.69
CA THR A 38 9.72 -23.35 -29.35
C THR A 38 8.59 -22.33 -29.17
N LYS A 39 8.23 -21.57 -30.22
CA LYS A 39 7.08 -20.65 -30.15
C LYS A 39 5.78 -21.38 -29.84
N LYS A 40 5.52 -22.50 -30.53
CA LYS A 40 4.27 -23.25 -30.42
C LYS A 40 4.23 -24.14 -29.18
N ASN A 41 5.36 -24.72 -28.82
CA ASN A 41 5.47 -25.76 -27.78
C ASN A 41 5.73 -25.19 -26.38
N GLU A 42 6.30 -23.97 -26.27
CA GLU A 42 6.68 -23.37 -24.98
C GLU A 42 6.09 -21.96 -24.79
N ILE A 43 6.37 -21.02 -25.71
CA ILE A 43 6.00 -19.61 -25.56
C ILE A 43 4.47 -19.41 -25.54
N LEU A 44 3.74 -19.97 -26.52
CA LEU A 44 2.28 -19.84 -26.56
C LEU A 44 1.57 -20.52 -25.37
N PRO A 45 1.95 -21.73 -24.93
CA PRO A 45 1.47 -22.32 -23.68
C PRO A 45 1.72 -21.44 -22.45
N MET A 46 2.93 -20.89 -22.27
CA MET A 46 3.26 -20.04 -21.13
C MET A 46 2.41 -18.76 -21.10
N ALA A 47 2.21 -18.12 -22.26
CA ALA A 47 1.35 -16.93 -22.36
C ALA A 47 -0.12 -17.23 -22.02
N ARG A 48 -0.63 -18.39 -22.46
CA ARG A 48 -1.98 -18.88 -22.11
C ARG A 48 -2.11 -19.17 -20.62
N GLU A 49 -1.11 -19.81 -20.01
CA GLU A 49 -1.11 -20.11 -18.57
C GLU A 49 -1.15 -18.83 -17.74
N ILE A 50 -0.33 -17.84 -18.10
CA ILE A 50 -0.34 -16.51 -17.45
C ILE A 50 -1.73 -15.87 -17.57
N ALA A 51 -2.32 -15.83 -18.77
CA ALA A 51 -3.66 -15.26 -18.96
C ALA A 51 -4.73 -16.02 -18.14
N GLN A 52 -4.71 -17.35 -18.14
CA GLN A 52 -5.63 -18.17 -17.35
C GLN A 52 -5.47 -17.93 -15.84
N ARG A 53 -4.24 -17.74 -15.35
CA ARG A 53 -3.97 -17.37 -13.95
C ARG A 53 -4.54 -15.99 -13.61
N VAL A 54 -4.46 -15.01 -14.52
CA VAL A 54 -5.11 -13.70 -14.34
C VAL A 54 -6.64 -13.81 -14.32
N THR A 55 -7.25 -14.52 -15.27
CA THR A 55 -8.72 -14.71 -15.30
C THR A 55 -9.20 -15.43 -14.04
N THR A 56 -8.45 -16.43 -13.56
CA THR A 56 -8.74 -17.14 -12.30
C THR A 56 -8.64 -16.22 -11.08
N LEU A 57 -7.65 -15.33 -11.04
CA LEU A 57 -7.51 -14.29 -10.01
C LEU A 57 -8.71 -13.34 -10.02
N GLY A 58 -9.11 -12.84 -11.20
CA GLY A 58 -10.27 -11.95 -11.34
C GLY A 58 -11.58 -12.59 -10.88
N GLN A 59 -11.80 -13.87 -11.19
CA GLN A 59 -12.96 -14.62 -10.72
C GLN A 59 -12.95 -14.79 -9.18
N ARG A 60 -11.82 -15.28 -8.63
CA ARG A 60 -11.67 -15.61 -7.20
C ARG A 60 -11.79 -14.39 -6.28
N TYR A 61 -11.31 -13.23 -6.71
CA TYR A 61 -11.27 -12.00 -5.91
C TYR A 61 -12.11 -10.87 -6.50
N SER A 62 -13.18 -11.23 -7.22
CA SER A 62 -14.10 -10.29 -7.87
C SER A 62 -14.72 -9.25 -6.93
N SER A 63 -14.92 -9.57 -5.65
CA SER A 63 -15.40 -8.61 -4.64
C SER A 63 -14.31 -7.68 -4.08
N GLN A 64 -13.03 -7.93 -4.36
CA GLN A 64 -11.87 -7.23 -3.78
C GLN A 64 -11.09 -6.38 -4.80
N LEU A 65 -11.52 -6.38 -6.06
CA LEU A 65 -10.88 -5.66 -7.16
C LEU A 65 -11.79 -4.53 -7.68
N PRO A 66 -11.24 -3.37 -8.06
CA PRO A 66 -12.01 -2.34 -8.75
C PRO A 66 -12.68 -2.89 -10.01
N ASN A 67 -13.93 -2.49 -10.29
CA ASN A 67 -14.66 -2.91 -11.49
C ASN A 67 -13.86 -2.66 -12.79
N THR A 68 -13.12 -1.55 -12.85
CA THR A 68 -12.21 -1.22 -13.97
C THR A 68 -11.08 -2.23 -14.14
N ALA A 69 -10.54 -2.78 -13.04
CA ALA A 69 -9.53 -3.83 -13.08
C ALA A 69 -10.14 -5.17 -13.51
N LEU A 70 -11.39 -5.47 -13.12
CA LEU A 70 -12.13 -6.65 -13.60
C LEU A 70 -12.46 -6.56 -15.08
N ASP A 71 -12.82 -5.38 -15.59
CA ASP A 71 -13.05 -5.14 -17.01
C ASP A 71 -11.76 -5.26 -17.82
N LEU A 72 -10.62 -4.80 -17.27
CA LEU A 72 -9.30 -5.04 -17.85
C LEU A 72 -8.95 -6.54 -17.90
N ILE A 73 -9.31 -7.33 -16.88
CA ILE A 73 -9.12 -8.79 -16.87
C ILE A 73 -9.97 -9.46 -17.96
N LYS A 74 -11.26 -9.08 -18.12
CA LYS A 74 -12.11 -9.61 -19.21
C LYS A 74 -11.49 -9.34 -20.58
N GLY A 75 -10.84 -8.18 -20.76
CA GLY A 75 -10.10 -7.82 -21.97
C GLY A 75 -8.87 -8.67 -22.29
N LEU A 76 -8.46 -9.60 -21.40
CA LEU A 76 -7.44 -10.62 -21.71
C LEU A 76 -8.02 -11.82 -22.47
N ASP A 77 -9.32 -12.13 -22.34
CA ASP A 77 -9.92 -13.25 -23.07
C ASP A 77 -9.92 -12.95 -24.59
N ASP A 78 -9.93 -11.66 -24.97
CA ASP A 78 -9.74 -11.15 -26.33
C ASP A 78 -8.31 -11.30 -26.89
N LEU A 79 -7.34 -11.87 -26.14
CA LEU A 79 -5.99 -12.11 -26.67
C LEU A 79 -5.90 -13.14 -27.80
N HIS A 80 -7.03 -13.75 -28.19
CA HIS A 80 -7.15 -14.66 -29.33
C HIS A 80 -6.08 -15.78 -29.35
N PHE A 81 -5.71 -16.27 -28.15
CA PHE A 81 -4.79 -17.40 -28.00
C PHE A 81 -5.27 -18.67 -28.71
N GLN A 82 -6.55 -18.76 -29.10
CA GLN A 82 -7.17 -19.94 -29.71
C GLN A 82 -7.61 -19.77 -31.18
N SER A 83 -7.89 -18.56 -31.68
CA SER A 83 -8.69 -18.38 -32.91
C SER A 83 -8.14 -17.41 -33.98
N GLY A 84 -7.06 -16.68 -33.72
CA GLY A 84 -6.61 -15.58 -34.60
C GLY A 84 -5.48 -15.88 -35.60
N PHE A 85 -4.92 -17.09 -35.62
CA PHE A 85 -3.72 -17.40 -36.41
C PHE A 85 -4.04 -17.67 -37.89
N THR A 86 -3.93 -16.64 -38.72
CA THR A 86 -3.67 -16.87 -40.15
C THR A 86 -2.26 -17.48 -40.32
N PRO A 87 -2.05 -18.43 -41.25
CA PRO A 87 -0.76 -19.11 -41.44
C PRO A 87 0.43 -18.17 -41.72
N VAL A 88 0.16 -16.94 -42.16
CA VAL A 88 1.15 -15.89 -42.41
C VAL A 88 1.81 -15.40 -41.13
N MET A 89 1.08 -15.30 -40.01
CA MET A 89 1.65 -14.91 -38.71
C MET A 89 2.42 -16.06 -38.03
N GLU A 90 2.17 -17.31 -38.42
CA GLU A 90 2.85 -18.47 -37.83
C GLU A 90 4.36 -18.51 -38.15
N LYS A 91 4.85 -17.71 -39.10
CA LYS A 91 6.29 -17.60 -39.44
C LYS A 91 7.00 -16.33 -38.95
N SER A 92 6.30 -15.35 -38.37
CA SER A 92 6.92 -14.08 -37.96
C SER A 92 7.36 -14.07 -36.48
N PRO A 93 8.55 -13.54 -36.15
CA PRO A 93 8.93 -13.23 -34.76
C PRO A 93 8.02 -12.17 -34.10
N THR A 94 7.34 -11.34 -34.90
CA THR A 94 6.45 -10.27 -34.41
C THR A 94 5.32 -10.77 -33.51
N THR A 95 4.89 -12.02 -33.68
CA THR A 95 3.83 -12.61 -32.84
C THR A 95 4.29 -12.83 -31.39
N VAL A 96 5.55 -13.22 -31.17
CA VAL A 96 6.12 -13.38 -29.81
C VAL A 96 6.24 -12.02 -29.13
N ALA A 97 6.71 -11.01 -29.87
CA ALA A 97 6.72 -9.63 -29.41
C ALA A 97 5.30 -9.13 -29.06
N HIS A 98 4.27 -9.47 -29.85
CA HIS A 98 2.88 -9.08 -29.58
C HIS A 98 2.40 -9.55 -28.21
N PHE A 99 2.53 -10.85 -27.87
CA PHE A 99 2.09 -11.37 -26.58
C PHE A 99 2.86 -10.78 -25.41
N SER A 100 4.19 -10.64 -25.55
CA SER A 100 5.03 -10.01 -24.53
C SER A 100 4.61 -8.56 -24.28
N THR A 101 4.44 -7.75 -25.34
CA THR A 101 3.97 -6.36 -25.23
C THR A 101 2.56 -6.27 -24.63
N ARG A 102 1.64 -7.16 -25.02
CA ARG A 102 0.27 -7.20 -24.47
C ARG A 102 0.25 -7.51 -22.98
N LEU A 103 0.95 -8.55 -22.53
CA LEU A 103 0.99 -8.94 -21.11
C LEU A 103 1.72 -7.90 -20.25
N GLN A 104 2.79 -7.28 -20.77
CA GLN A 104 3.48 -6.18 -20.09
C GLN A 104 2.61 -4.91 -20.02
N LYS A 105 1.83 -4.60 -21.08
CA LYS A 105 0.84 -3.52 -21.01
C LYS A 105 -0.24 -3.83 -19.97
N PHE A 106 -0.83 -5.03 -20.01
CA PHE A 106 -1.83 -5.44 -19.02
C PHE A 106 -1.29 -5.30 -17.58
N ARG A 107 -0.07 -5.79 -17.31
CA ARG A 107 0.61 -5.61 -16.01
C ARG A 107 0.68 -4.14 -15.60
N SER A 108 1.12 -3.26 -16.49
CA SER A 108 1.23 -1.83 -16.21
C SER A 108 -0.13 -1.19 -15.93
N ASP A 109 -1.15 -1.51 -16.75
CA ASP A 109 -2.50 -0.98 -16.61
C ASP A 109 -3.16 -1.50 -15.31
N PHE A 110 -2.98 -2.78 -14.98
CA PHE A 110 -3.54 -3.40 -13.77
C PHE A 110 -2.89 -2.86 -12.50
N ASN A 111 -1.56 -2.70 -12.49
CA ASN A 111 -0.84 -2.02 -11.40
C ASN A 111 -1.31 -0.56 -11.23
N TYR A 112 -1.58 0.16 -12.34
CA TYR A 112 -2.11 1.51 -12.28
C TYR A 112 -3.54 1.55 -11.69
N LEU A 113 -4.46 0.73 -12.19
CA LEU A 113 -5.85 0.69 -11.72
C LEU A 113 -5.98 0.26 -10.25
N THR A 114 -5.05 -0.55 -9.75
CA THR A 114 -5.02 -0.97 -8.35
C THR A 114 -4.28 0.04 -7.44
N SER A 115 -3.49 0.97 -8.01
CA SER A 115 -2.78 2.00 -7.23
C SER A 115 -3.68 3.10 -6.62
N ASP A 116 -4.88 3.35 -7.16
CA ASP A 116 -5.82 4.31 -6.55
C ASP A 116 -6.42 3.80 -5.22
N LEU A 117 -6.22 2.52 -4.87
CA LEU A 117 -6.45 2.02 -3.52
C LEU A 117 -5.45 2.63 -2.52
N GLU A 118 -4.15 2.67 -2.85
CA GLU A 118 -3.16 3.38 -2.02
C GLU A 118 -3.47 4.89 -1.97
N GLY A 119 -3.84 5.49 -3.10
CA GLY A 119 -4.26 6.90 -3.16
C GLY A 119 -5.48 7.20 -2.27
N THR A 120 -6.45 6.30 -2.23
CA THR A 120 -7.63 6.38 -1.35
C THR A 120 -7.24 6.22 0.12
N ALA A 121 -6.45 5.20 0.46
CA ALA A 121 -5.98 4.98 1.83
C ALA A 121 -5.16 6.17 2.37
N VAL A 122 -4.32 6.82 1.56
CA VAL A 122 -3.60 8.06 1.92
C VAL A 122 -4.58 9.19 2.25
N ARG A 123 -5.59 9.42 1.40
CA ARG A 123 -6.61 10.46 1.60
C ARG A 123 -7.44 10.19 2.88
N LEU A 124 -7.85 8.95 3.10
CA LEU A 124 -8.61 8.53 4.28
C LEU A 124 -7.81 8.67 5.58
N THR A 125 -6.54 8.27 5.58
CA THR A 125 -5.64 8.38 6.74
C THR A 125 -5.38 9.85 7.10
N ALA A 126 -5.10 10.70 6.10
CA ALA A 126 -4.94 12.14 6.32
C ALA A 126 -6.22 12.78 6.87
N ARG A 127 -7.39 12.40 6.33
CA ARG A 127 -8.70 12.84 6.85
C ARG A 127 -8.91 12.39 8.29
N ALA A 128 -8.53 11.16 8.63
CA ALA A 128 -8.69 10.61 9.97
C ALA A 128 -7.86 11.39 11.01
N PHE A 129 -6.59 11.69 10.75
CA PHE A 129 -5.77 12.52 11.66
C PHE A 129 -6.29 13.97 11.78
N ILE A 130 -6.76 14.57 10.68
CA ILE A 130 -7.38 15.91 10.72
C ILE A 130 -8.68 15.88 11.54
N HIS A 131 -9.50 14.84 11.36
CA HIS A 131 -10.72 14.63 12.14
C HIS A 131 -10.39 14.46 13.63
N LEU A 132 -9.41 13.61 13.98
CA LEU A 132 -8.97 13.39 15.36
C LEU A 132 -8.61 14.70 16.07
N GLN A 133 -7.74 15.49 15.46
CA GLN A 133 -7.30 16.76 16.05
C GLN A 133 -8.46 17.76 16.21
N ARG A 134 -9.42 17.77 15.27
CA ARG A 134 -10.62 18.61 15.36
C ARG A 134 -11.58 18.13 16.44
N SER A 135 -11.78 16.83 16.59
CA SER A 135 -12.66 16.25 17.61
C SER A 135 -12.13 16.50 19.02
N ILE A 136 -10.82 16.36 19.24
CA ILE A 136 -10.16 16.75 20.52
C ILE A 136 -10.36 18.24 20.85
N VAL A 137 -10.36 19.12 19.84
CA VAL A 137 -10.59 20.55 20.04
C VAL A 137 -12.06 20.85 20.33
N ALA A 138 -12.99 20.22 19.59
CA ALA A 138 -14.40 20.56 19.59
C ALA A 138 -15.23 19.85 20.69
N ASP A 139 -14.80 18.68 21.18
CA ASP A 139 -15.53 17.85 22.14
C ASP A 139 -14.67 17.60 23.39
N ASP A 140 -15.08 18.18 24.51
CA ASP A 140 -14.36 18.04 25.79
C ASP A 140 -14.35 16.59 26.31
N SER A 141 -15.35 15.77 25.98
CA SER A 141 -15.38 14.34 26.36
C SER A 141 -14.34 13.52 25.60
N ILE A 142 -14.06 13.88 24.34
CA ILE A 142 -12.98 13.31 23.55
C ILE A 142 -11.64 13.86 24.07
N ARG A 143 -11.57 15.16 24.39
CA ARG A 143 -10.36 15.79 24.94
C ARG A 143 -9.89 15.13 26.24
N GLU A 144 -10.77 14.98 27.22
CA GLU A 144 -10.41 14.39 28.51
C GLU A 144 -10.04 12.90 28.41
N LYS A 145 -10.65 12.13 27.50
CA LYS A 145 -10.20 10.76 27.18
C LYS A 145 -8.76 10.73 26.66
N TRP A 146 -8.42 11.64 25.74
CA TRP A 146 -7.06 11.73 25.20
C TRP A 146 -6.03 12.27 26.20
N LYS A 147 -6.43 13.19 27.09
CA LYS A 147 -5.59 13.64 28.22
C LYS A 147 -5.33 12.51 29.22
N ALA A 148 -6.35 11.72 29.56
CA ALA A 148 -6.20 10.55 30.42
C ALA A 148 -5.28 9.49 29.80
N ALA A 149 -5.44 9.21 28.49
CA ALA A 149 -4.55 8.29 27.78
C ALA A 149 -3.09 8.78 27.75
N LEU A 150 -2.85 10.08 27.48
CA LEU A 150 -1.51 10.67 27.52
C LEU A 150 -0.87 10.59 28.90
N ALA A 151 -1.66 10.78 29.97
CA ALA A 151 -1.20 10.63 31.34
C ALA A 151 -0.94 9.17 31.75
N GLN A 152 -1.61 8.21 31.10
CA GLN A 152 -1.46 6.79 31.38
C GLN A 152 -0.19 6.21 30.76
N ASN A 153 -0.08 6.18 29.43
CA ASN A 153 1.11 5.79 28.67
C ASN A 153 0.89 5.88 27.14
N GLU A 154 1.96 5.60 26.39
CA GLU A 154 1.98 5.49 24.92
C GLU A 154 0.96 4.49 24.36
N MET A 155 0.81 3.30 24.97
CA MET A 155 -0.10 2.26 24.51
C MET A 155 -1.59 2.68 24.62
N ALA A 156 -1.95 3.48 25.62
CA ALA A 156 -3.31 4.02 25.73
C ALA A 156 -3.62 4.99 24.60
N CYS A 157 -2.66 5.85 24.22
CA CYS A 157 -2.77 6.75 23.07
C CYS A 157 -2.83 5.98 21.74
N GLU A 158 -1.97 4.97 21.58
CA GLU A 158 -1.92 4.07 20.43
C GLU A 158 -3.27 3.38 20.18
N LYS A 159 -3.87 2.79 21.22
CA LYS A 159 -5.20 2.14 21.15
C LYS A 159 -6.32 3.12 20.75
N LEU A 160 -6.37 4.32 21.35
CA LEU A 160 -7.36 5.33 20.96
C LEU A 160 -7.16 5.81 19.52
N GLY A 161 -5.90 5.98 19.10
CA GLY A 161 -5.53 6.35 17.74
C GLY A 161 -5.98 5.32 16.72
N ALA A 162 -5.73 4.04 17.00
CA ALA A 162 -6.13 2.93 16.16
C ALA A 162 -7.65 2.79 16.02
N VAL A 163 -8.39 2.86 17.14
CA VAL A 163 -9.87 2.86 17.11
C VAL A 163 -10.41 4.05 16.30
N HIS A 164 -9.77 5.22 16.39
CA HIS A 164 -10.14 6.38 15.57
C HIS A 164 -9.86 6.16 14.08
N LEU A 165 -8.73 5.54 13.71
CA LEU A 165 -8.43 5.20 12.32
C LEU A 165 -9.45 4.20 11.74
N LEU A 166 -9.88 3.20 12.53
CA LEU A 166 -10.90 2.23 12.14
C LEU A 166 -12.24 2.89 11.80
N GLN A 167 -12.62 3.98 12.47
CA GLN A 167 -13.84 4.76 12.13
C GLN A 167 -13.80 5.38 10.71
N HIS A 168 -12.62 5.43 10.09
CA HIS A 168 -12.45 5.89 8.70
C HIS A 168 -12.14 4.75 7.71
N GLY A 169 -12.32 3.49 8.12
CA GLY A 169 -12.00 2.30 7.32
C GLY A 169 -10.50 1.98 7.28
N ILE A 170 -9.68 2.63 8.12
CA ILE A 170 -8.23 2.43 8.14
C ILE A 170 -7.84 1.56 9.33
N TRP A 171 -7.35 0.35 9.03
CA TRP A 171 -6.69 -0.47 10.03
C TRP A 171 -5.25 0.02 10.21
N SER A 172 -4.79 0.08 11.45
CA SER A 172 -3.44 0.52 11.79
C SER A 172 -2.68 -0.59 12.52
N PHE A 173 -1.44 -0.81 12.12
CA PHE A 173 -0.53 -1.77 12.75
C PHE A 173 0.80 -1.12 13.10
N LYS A 174 1.53 -1.73 14.04
CA LYS A 174 2.97 -1.52 14.25
C LYS A 174 3.72 -2.82 14.03
N VAL A 175 5.04 -2.73 14.09
CA VAL A 175 5.94 -3.85 13.84
C VAL A 175 6.71 -4.16 15.10
N ASP A 176 6.67 -5.41 15.52
CA ASP A 176 7.40 -5.86 16.72
C ASP A 176 8.90 -6.06 16.44
N SER A 177 9.65 -6.46 17.46
CA SER A 177 11.10 -6.71 17.34
C SER A 177 11.47 -7.91 16.47
N ILE A 178 10.51 -8.76 16.10
CA ILE A 178 10.67 -9.97 15.29
C ILE A 178 10.24 -9.70 13.82
N GLY A 179 9.58 -8.57 13.56
CA GLY A 179 9.05 -8.19 12.25
C GLY A 179 7.60 -8.62 12.04
N GLU A 180 6.92 -9.12 13.07
CA GLU A 180 5.48 -9.40 13.01
C GLU A 180 4.66 -8.11 13.08
N ARG A 181 3.47 -8.14 12.47
CA ARG A 181 2.51 -7.03 12.58
C ARG A 181 1.63 -7.23 13.79
N THR A 182 1.54 -6.22 14.63
CA THR A 182 0.64 -6.19 15.79
C THR A 182 -0.51 -5.24 15.51
N ASP A 183 -1.75 -5.71 15.68
CA ASP A 183 -2.93 -4.85 15.72
C ASP A 183 -2.83 -3.89 16.92
N LEU A 184 -3.09 -2.61 16.68
CA LEU A 184 -2.91 -1.58 17.70
C LEU A 184 -4.06 -1.50 18.72
N VAL A 185 -5.22 -2.08 18.44
CA VAL A 185 -6.38 -2.06 19.35
C VAL A 185 -6.28 -3.20 20.36
N LEU A 186 -6.13 -4.43 19.87
CA LEU A 186 -6.07 -5.65 20.66
C LEU A 186 -4.65 -5.92 21.19
N GLY A 187 -3.62 -5.54 20.44
CA GLY A 187 -2.23 -5.89 20.75
C GLY A 187 -1.84 -7.30 20.26
N GLU A 188 -2.65 -7.90 19.39
CA GLU A 188 -2.47 -9.27 18.90
C GLU A 188 -1.76 -9.29 17.53
N PRO A 189 -0.99 -10.35 17.21
CA PRO A 189 -0.42 -10.52 15.87
C PRO A 189 -1.50 -10.67 14.79
N LEU A 190 -1.41 -9.87 13.72
CA LEU A 190 -2.30 -9.97 12.56
C LEU A 190 -1.99 -11.24 11.75
N ARG A 191 -2.64 -12.35 12.11
CA ARG A 191 -2.49 -13.69 11.52
C ARG A 191 -3.85 -14.26 11.08
N ASP A 192 -3.82 -15.09 10.04
CA ASP A 192 -4.94 -15.89 9.51
C ASP A 192 -6.31 -15.17 9.50
N LYS A 193 -7.20 -15.45 10.46
CA LYS A 193 -8.54 -14.85 10.53
C LYS A 193 -8.54 -13.33 10.65
N ALA A 194 -7.63 -12.77 11.45
CA ALA A 194 -7.54 -11.32 11.60
C ALA A 194 -7.21 -10.65 10.25
N LEU A 195 -6.42 -11.32 9.39
CA LEU A 195 -6.13 -10.83 8.05
C LEU A 195 -7.37 -10.87 7.15
N GLU A 196 -8.21 -11.90 7.25
CA GLU A 196 -9.47 -11.99 6.52
C GLU A 196 -10.45 -10.88 6.94
N GLU A 197 -10.57 -10.61 8.24
CA GLU A 197 -11.37 -9.49 8.77
C GLU A 197 -10.86 -8.14 8.28
N VAL A 198 -9.53 -7.92 8.26
CA VAL A 198 -8.93 -6.70 7.69
C VAL A 198 -9.25 -6.63 6.19
N TYR A 199 -9.10 -7.71 5.41
CA TYR A 199 -9.41 -7.70 3.96
C TYR A 199 -10.89 -7.45 3.64
N LEU A 200 -11.81 -7.78 4.56
CA LEU A 200 -13.26 -7.58 4.37
C LEU A 200 -13.76 -6.21 4.85
N SER A 201 -13.00 -5.50 5.69
CA SER A 201 -13.45 -4.27 6.36
C SER A 201 -12.54 -3.06 6.19
N ALA A 202 -11.32 -3.22 5.66
CA ALA A 202 -10.36 -2.15 5.48
C ALA A 202 -10.45 -1.53 4.08
N GLU A 203 -10.62 -0.21 4.04
CA GLU A 203 -10.28 0.63 2.89
C GLU A 203 -8.77 0.86 2.78
N GLY A 204 -8.02 0.58 3.85
CA GLY A 204 -6.56 0.61 3.88
C GLY A 204 -5.98 0.06 5.18
N LEU A 205 -4.76 -0.46 5.10
CA LEU A 205 -3.97 -0.95 6.22
C LEU A 205 -2.68 -0.11 6.29
N VAL A 206 -2.37 0.49 7.44
CA VAL A 206 -1.33 1.52 7.53
C VAL A 206 -0.36 1.25 8.69
N LEU A 207 0.94 1.36 8.43
CA LEU A 207 1.94 1.35 9.47
C LEU A 207 1.94 2.71 10.19
N THR A 208 1.63 2.68 11.48
CA THR A 208 1.64 3.87 12.34
C THR A 208 2.46 3.61 13.60
N GLU A 209 3.52 4.38 13.81
CA GLU A 209 4.29 4.35 15.07
C GLU A 209 3.87 5.52 15.95
N TRP A 210 3.34 5.20 17.14
CA TRP A 210 2.86 6.17 18.11
C TRP A 210 3.90 6.39 19.21
N LYS A 211 4.11 7.65 19.62
CA LYS A 211 4.95 8.01 20.79
C LYS A 211 4.30 9.13 21.58
N THR A 212 4.60 9.22 22.88
CA THR A 212 4.25 10.39 23.69
C THR A 212 5.46 11.30 23.91
N ALA A 213 5.25 12.62 23.77
CA ALA A 213 6.32 13.61 23.88
C ALA A 213 5.91 14.90 24.58
N THR A 214 6.92 15.58 25.12
CA THR A 214 6.88 16.98 25.55
C THR A 214 7.71 17.83 24.58
N GLN A 215 7.66 19.15 24.72
CA GLN A 215 8.47 20.05 23.90
C GLN A 215 9.99 19.89 24.11
N SER A 216 10.44 19.25 25.20
CA SER A 216 11.87 19.03 25.47
C SER A 216 12.43 17.74 24.90
N ASN A 217 11.59 16.74 24.57
CA ASN A 217 12.02 15.44 24.04
C ASN A 217 11.42 15.07 22.67
N SER A 218 10.60 15.94 22.08
CA SER A 218 9.96 15.76 20.77
C SER A 218 10.91 15.22 19.69
N LYS A 219 12.07 15.83 19.49
CA LYS A 219 13.07 15.38 18.48
C LYS A 219 13.54 13.94 18.70
N GLN A 220 13.80 13.56 19.95
CA GLN A 220 14.20 12.20 20.29
C GLN A 220 13.06 11.22 20.00
N ARG A 221 11.81 11.57 20.38
CA ARG A 221 10.64 10.73 20.12
C ARG A 221 10.35 10.55 18.62
N TYR A 222 10.57 11.58 17.80
CA TYR A 222 10.51 11.47 16.35
C TYR A 222 11.56 10.51 15.78
N GLN A 223 12.80 10.55 16.30
CA GLN A 223 13.86 9.63 15.91
C GLN A 223 13.58 8.18 16.35
N GLU A 224 13.03 7.98 17.55
CA GLU A 224 12.61 6.68 18.06
C GLU A 224 11.47 6.09 17.23
N ALA A 225 10.44 6.89 16.89
CA ALA A 225 9.35 6.47 16.01
C ALA A 225 9.88 6.09 14.61
N PHE A 226 10.75 6.91 14.03
CA PHE A 226 11.38 6.62 12.74
C PHE A 226 12.19 5.30 12.79
N GLY A 227 13.07 5.15 13.79
CA GLY A 227 13.92 3.95 13.94
C GLY A 227 13.17 2.68 14.33
N GLN A 228 11.91 2.78 14.74
CA GLN A 228 10.99 1.62 14.88
C GLN A 228 10.30 1.34 13.54
N ALA A 229 9.70 2.36 12.91
CA ALA A 229 9.07 2.23 11.60
C ALA A 229 10.03 1.71 10.52
N GLU A 230 11.31 2.09 10.56
CA GLU A 230 12.35 1.68 9.62
C GLU A 230 12.65 0.17 9.68
N ARG A 231 12.56 -0.47 10.87
CA ARG A 231 12.78 -1.92 11.05
C ARG A 231 11.84 -2.77 10.21
N TYR A 232 10.74 -2.19 9.75
CA TYR A 232 9.87 -2.81 8.78
C TYR A 232 10.52 -2.90 7.39
N ALA A 233 11.22 -4.01 7.15
CA ALA A 233 12.03 -4.19 5.95
C ALA A 233 11.22 -4.63 4.70
N ARG A 234 10.03 -5.24 4.84
CA ARG A 234 9.11 -5.60 3.72
C ARG A 234 7.73 -6.06 4.22
N GLY A 235 6.67 -5.61 3.56
CA GLY A 235 5.30 -6.05 3.80
C GLY A 235 4.92 -7.35 3.06
N SER A 236 4.43 -8.34 3.82
CA SER A 236 3.82 -9.59 3.32
C SER A 236 2.33 -9.51 2.95
N LEU A 237 1.69 -8.34 3.11
CA LEU A 237 0.32 -8.05 2.69
C LEU A 237 0.46 -7.03 1.58
N ALA A 238 0.40 -7.48 0.34
CA ALA A 238 1.01 -6.77 -0.78
C ALA A 238 0.09 -5.92 -1.70
N ALA A 239 -1.13 -5.48 -1.39
CA ALA A 239 -1.88 -5.36 -0.14
C ALA A 239 -2.82 -4.14 -0.19
N ILE A 240 -3.85 -4.13 0.65
CA ILE A 240 -4.45 -2.92 1.26
C ILE A 240 -3.42 -2.14 2.09
N GLU A 241 -2.25 -2.75 2.35
CA GLU A 241 -1.13 -2.16 3.04
C GLU A 241 -0.56 -0.98 2.23
N LEU A 242 -0.58 0.19 2.84
CA LEU A 242 -0.11 1.44 2.27
C LEU A 242 1.43 1.47 2.33
N LYS A 243 2.09 0.92 1.30
CA LYS A 243 3.55 0.71 1.30
C LYS A 243 4.35 2.00 1.18
N GLY A 244 3.84 2.94 0.37
CA GLY A 244 4.53 4.19 0.04
C GLY A 244 4.57 5.23 1.15
N TYR A 245 3.88 5.03 2.29
CA TYR A 245 3.95 5.96 3.42
C TYR A 245 3.96 5.25 4.77
N ARG A 246 4.66 5.85 5.74
CA ARG A 246 4.65 5.44 7.16
C ARG A 246 4.32 6.66 8.01
N TYR A 247 3.43 6.53 8.99
CA TYR A 247 2.98 7.66 9.80
C TYR A 247 3.62 7.60 11.19
N LEU A 248 4.36 8.66 11.54
CA LEU A 248 5.07 8.82 12.80
C LEU A 248 4.28 9.82 13.65
N VAL A 249 3.48 9.29 14.59
CA VAL A 249 2.44 10.04 15.30
C VAL A 249 2.89 10.35 16.72
N ILE A 250 3.08 11.62 17.01
CA ILE A 250 3.50 12.10 18.34
C ILE A 250 2.32 12.75 19.06
N VAL A 251 1.98 12.21 20.22
CA VAL A 251 0.92 12.72 21.09
C VAL A 251 1.54 13.59 22.18
N SER A 252 1.03 14.80 22.36
CA SER A 252 1.57 15.80 23.30
C SER A 252 0.46 16.65 23.90
N THR A 253 0.73 17.36 25.00
CA THR A 253 -0.25 18.25 25.64
C THR A 253 -0.67 19.38 24.69
N GLY A 254 0.28 20.21 24.25
CA GLY A 254 0.06 21.25 23.23
C GLY A 254 0.75 20.89 21.92
N PHE A 255 0.53 21.70 20.88
CA PHE A 255 1.26 21.58 19.62
C PHE A 255 2.76 21.75 19.82
N LEU A 256 3.54 20.84 19.23
CA LEU A 256 5.00 20.90 19.21
C LEU A 256 5.48 21.91 18.17
N ASN A 257 6.50 22.70 18.52
CA ASN A 257 7.05 23.73 17.64
C ASN A 257 8.06 23.19 16.62
N ASP A 258 8.48 21.93 16.76
CA ASP A 258 9.60 21.30 16.06
C ASP A 258 9.22 19.96 15.42
N VAL A 259 7.97 19.85 14.96
CA VAL A 259 7.52 18.78 14.04
C VAL A 259 8.41 18.81 12.79
N PRO A 260 9.12 17.71 12.44
CA PRO A 260 9.92 17.67 11.22
C PRO A 260 9.04 17.71 9.96
N ASN A 261 9.63 18.10 8.83
CA ASN A 261 8.97 17.94 7.53
C ASN A 261 8.88 16.46 7.15
N ASP A 262 7.81 16.08 6.46
CA ASP A 262 7.73 14.80 5.74
C ASP A 262 8.96 14.63 4.83
N PHE A 263 9.50 13.41 4.74
CA PHE A 263 10.64 13.11 3.87
C PHE A 263 10.54 11.71 3.25
N GLU A 264 11.20 11.53 2.11
CA GLU A 264 11.26 10.26 1.40
C GLU A 264 12.57 9.53 1.68
N LYS A 265 12.50 8.22 1.91
CA LYS A 265 13.64 7.31 1.95
C LYS A 265 13.25 5.98 1.33
N ASP A 266 14.07 5.47 0.41
CA ASP A 266 13.89 4.18 -0.27
C ASP A 266 12.51 4.01 -0.95
N GLY A 267 11.94 5.10 -1.49
CA GLY A 267 10.61 5.13 -2.10
C GLY A 267 9.43 5.18 -1.11
N ILE A 268 9.71 5.43 0.18
CA ILE A 268 8.72 5.50 1.25
C ILE A 268 8.73 6.90 1.88
N ILE A 269 7.56 7.52 1.95
CA ILE A 269 7.35 8.84 2.55
C ILE A 269 7.01 8.68 4.03
N TYR A 270 7.91 9.13 4.90
CA TYR A 270 7.68 9.18 6.34
C TYR A 270 6.95 10.48 6.67
N ARG A 271 5.72 10.37 7.16
CA ARG A 271 4.88 11.51 7.52
C ARG A 271 4.91 11.79 9.01
N TYR A 272 5.15 13.03 9.39
CA TYR A 272 5.21 13.42 10.80
C TYR A 272 3.90 14.08 11.24
N ILE A 273 3.18 13.41 12.15
CA ILE A 273 1.92 13.90 12.70
C ILE A 273 2.15 14.30 14.16
N ASN A 274 1.59 15.44 14.58
CA ASN A 274 1.46 15.79 15.99
C ASN A 274 -0.02 15.91 16.36
N ILE A 275 -0.44 15.14 17.37
CA ILE A 275 -1.76 15.21 17.98
C ILE A 275 -1.63 15.91 19.33
N ALA A 276 -2.09 17.15 19.41
CA ALA A 276 -2.16 17.92 20.64
C ALA A 276 -3.47 17.60 21.37
N VAL A 277 -3.39 17.06 22.60
CA VAL A 277 -4.57 16.63 23.38
C VAL A 277 -5.21 17.74 24.20
N ASP A 278 -4.51 18.85 24.45
CA ASP A 278 -5.01 20.05 25.13
C ASP A 278 -4.39 21.32 24.49
N PRO A 279 -4.67 21.58 23.19
CA PRO A 279 -4.07 22.70 22.47
C PRO A 279 -4.62 24.04 22.96
N SER A 280 -3.74 25.04 23.09
CA SER A 280 -4.15 26.42 23.37
C SER A 280 -5.16 26.90 22.32
N SER A 281 -6.14 27.73 22.71
CA SER A 281 -7.16 28.23 21.77
C SER A 281 -6.56 28.91 20.53
N PRO A 282 -7.23 28.92 19.36
CA PRO A 282 -6.74 29.60 18.16
C PRO A 282 -6.43 31.09 18.40
N SER A 283 -7.23 31.77 19.24
CA SER A 283 -7.00 33.16 19.66
C SER A 283 -5.71 33.33 20.48
N THR A 284 -5.35 32.35 21.29
CA THR A 284 -4.10 32.34 22.06
C THR A 284 -2.90 32.01 21.17
N GLN A 285 -3.05 31.07 20.23
CA GLN A 285 -2.00 30.73 19.27
C GLN A 285 -1.68 31.87 18.30
N ALA A 286 -2.70 32.57 17.79
CA ALA A 286 -2.53 33.72 16.90
C ALA A 286 -1.71 34.84 17.56
N ARG A 287 -1.89 35.06 18.88
CA ARG A 287 -1.10 36.02 19.67
C ARG A 287 0.36 35.58 19.93
N LYS A 288 0.65 34.26 19.87
CA LYS A 288 2.00 33.72 20.07
C LYS A 288 2.86 33.72 18.80
N ARG A 289 2.27 33.81 17.61
CA ARG A 289 3.04 34.05 16.37
C ARG A 289 3.56 35.49 16.37
N PRO A 290 4.88 35.73 16.39
CA PRO A 290 5.38 37.08 16.21
C PRO A 290 4.96 37.58 14.83
N ALA A 291 4.41 38.78 14.77
CA ALA A 291 4.07 39.40 13.49
C ALA A 291 5.35 39.50 12.66
N LYS A 292 5.41 38.79 11.53
CA LYS A 292 6.43 39.03 10.50
C LYS A 292 6.24 40.46 10.02
N ARG A 293 7.04 41.38 10.56
CA ARG A 293 7.28 42.67 9.90
C ARG A 293 7.95 42.35 8.56
N THR A 294 7.23 42.66 7.50
CA THR A 294 7.73 42.79 6.13
C THR A 294 8.78 43.89 6.05
#